data_AF-A0AAD5A7B8-F1
#
_entry.id   AF-A0AAD5A7B8-F1
#
_cell.length_a   1.000
_cell.length_b   1.000
_cell.length_c   1.000
_cell.angle_alpha   90.00
_cell.angle_beta   90.00
_cell.angle_gamma   90.00
#
_symmetry.space_group_name_H-M   'P 1'
#
loop_
_entity.id
_entity.type
_entity.pdbx_description
1 polymer ?
#
loop_
_entity_poly.entity_id
_entity_poly.type
_entity_poly.pdbx_seq_one_letter_code
_entity_poly.pdbx_strand_id
1 'polypeptide(L)' 'EDICKLYCIAEDFDFFFAMSSKVKDGTSCSDLAPDVCIDGICE' A
#
# COMPACT_ATOMS: atom_id res chain seq x y z
N GLU A 1 -6.01 5.70 -4.11
CA GLU A 1 -6.33 5.78 -2.67
C GLU A 1 -5.05 5.68 -1.83
N ASP A 2 -5.06 6.07 -0.55
CA ASP A 2 -3.88 5.92 0.33
C ASP A 2 -3.46 4.45 0.55
N ILE A 3 -4.40 3.50 0.38
CA ILE A 3 -4.15 2.05 0.54
C ILE A 3 -3.11 1.50 -0.45
N CYS A 4 -2.98 2.12 -1.62
CA CYS A 4 -2.01 1.73 -2.63
C CYS A 4 -0.68 2.51 -2.53
N LYS A 5 -0.44 3.26 -1.44
CA LYS A 5 0.87 3.87 -1.15
C LYS A 5 1.70 2.95 -0.27
N LEU A 6 3.02 3.06 -0.35
CA LEU A 6 3.92 2.24 0.46
C LEU A 6 4.40 3.03 1.68
N TYR A 7 3.91 2.62 2.85
CA TYR A 7 4.40 3.06 4.15
C TYR A 7 5.07 1.91 4.89
N CYS A 8 6.19 2.18 5.56
CA CYS A 8 6.89 1.19 6.38
C CYS A 8 7.18 1.76 7.76
N ILE A 9 7.05 0.91 8.78
CA ILE A 9 7.48 1.20 10.15
C ILE A 9 8.79 0.46 10.36
N ALA A 10 9.80 1.14 10.86
CA ALA A 10 11.05 0.50 11.23
C ALA A 10 10.83 -0.33 12.50
N GLU A 11 11.43 -1.52 12.57
CA GLU A 11 11.39 -2.33 13.80
C GLU A 11 11.89 -1.49 14.98
N ASP A 12 11.20 -1.61 16.12
CA ASP A 12 11.44 -0.86 17.35
C ASP A 12 11.11 0.66 17.33
N PHE A 13 10.48 1.16 16.27
CA PHE A 13 10.00 2.54 16.19
C PHE A 13 8.47 2.62 16.01
N ASP A 14 7.87 3.73 16.45
CA ASP A 14 6.43 3.99 16.38
C ASP A 14 6.04 5.01 15.29
N PHE A 15 6.99 5.41 14.44
CA PHE A 15 6.75 6.25 13.27
C PHE A 15 6.82 5.46 11.96
N PHE A 16 6.05 5.90 10.98
CA PHE A 16 6.10 5.39 9.62
C PHE A 16 6.87 6.33 8.70
N PHE A 17 7.43 5.77 7.63
CA PHE A 17 7.98 6.51 6.52
C PHE A 17 7.21 6.24 5.23
N ALA A 18 7.02 7.28 4.42
CA ALA A 18 6.54 7.14 3.06
C ALA A 18 7.70 6.68 2.16
N MET A 19 7.68 5.41 1.77
CA MET A 19 8.72 4.81 0.92
C MET A 19 8.46 5.07 -0.56
N SER A 20 7.20 5.00 -0.99
CA SER A 20 6.80 5.20 -2.38
C SER A 20 5.36 5.71 -2.46
N SER A 21 5.08 6.54 -3.47
CA SER A 21 3.73 7.02 -3.77
C SER A 21 2.83 5.94 -4.39
N LYS A 22 3.37 4.78 -4.76
CA LYS A 22 2.61 3.61 -5.19
C LYS A 22 3.28 2.29 -4.79
N VAL A 23 2.47 1.31 -4.39
CA VAL A 23 2.86 -0.10 -4.29
C VAL A 23 2.98 -0.71 -5.70
N LYS A 24 3.47 -1.95 -5.78
CA LYS A 24 3.58 -2.66 -7.04
C LYS A 24 2.19 -3.05 -7.57
N ASP A 25 1.99 -2.99 -8.87
CA ASP A 25 0.74 -3.43 -9.48
C ASP A 25 0.46 -4.91 -9.18
N GLY A 26 -0.80 -5.21 -8.87
CA GLY A 26 -1.24 -6.53 -8.40
C GLY A 26 -1.13 -6.76 -6.89
N THR A 27 -0.71 -5.75 -6.11
CA THR A 27 -0.75 -5.82 -4.64
C THR A 27 -2.20 -5.81 -4.17
N SER A 28 -2.61 -6.76 -3.31
CA SER A 28 -3.96 -6.80 -2.74
C SER A 28 -4.25 -5.51 -1.97
N CYS A 29 -5.40 -4.90 -2.24
CA CYS A 29 -5.84 -3.69 -1.53
C CYS A 29 -7.20 -3.85 -0.84
N SER A 30 -7.77 -5.06 -0.88
CA SER A 30 -8.98 -5.42 -0.17
C SER A 30 -8.79 -6.77 0.53
N ASP A 31 -9.37 -6.90 1.72
CA ASP A 31 -9.38 -8.16 2.48
C ASP A 31 -10.57 -9.07 2.08
N LEU A 32 -11.60 -8.50 1.48
CA LEU A 32 -12.88 -9.17 1.21
C LEU A 32 -13.13 -9.42 -0.28
N ALA A 33 -12.58 -8.56 -1.12
CA ALA A 33 -12.73 -8.63 -2.57
C ALA A 33 -11.35 -8.90 -3.20
N PRO A 34 -11.30 -9.50 -4.40
CA PRO A 34 -10.04 -9.79 -5.09
C PRO A 34 -9.40 -8.52 -5.71
N ASP A 35 -9.64 -7.36 -5.10
CA ASP A 35 -9.23 -6.06 -5.61
C ASP A 35 -7.72 -5.87 -5.43
N VAL A 36 -7.10 -5.29 -6.46
CA VAL A 36 -5.65 -5.07 -6.50
C VAL A 36 -5.32 -3.65 -6.89
N CYS A 37 -4.17 -3.17 -6.39
CA CYS A 37 -3.64 -1.88 -6.82
C CYS A 37 -3.17 -1.96 -8.27
N ILE A 38 -3.66 -1.06 -9.12
CA ILE A 38 -3.19 -0.82 -10.49
C ILE A 38 -2.99 0.69 -10.65
N ASP A 39 -1.77 1.12 -10.98
CA ASP A 39 -1.42 2.54 -11.14
C ASP A 39 -1.78 3.45 -9.94
N GLY A 40 -1.77 2.87 -8.73
CA GLY A 40 -2.04 3.59 -7.47
C GLY A 40 -3.53 3.75 -7.13
N ILE A 41 -4.40 3.07 -7.88
CA ILE A 41 -5.84 2.97 -7.64
C ILE A 41 -6.16 1.53 -7.25
N CYS A 42 -7.04 1.33 -6.28
CA CYS A 42 -7.56 0.01 -5.92
C CYS A 42 -8.71 -0.34 -6.88
N GLU A 43 -8.54 -1.39 -7.67
CA GLU A 43 -9.50 -1.86 -8.69
C GLU A 43 -9.99 -3.29 -8.43
#